data_AF-A0A067MCK0-F1
#
_entry.id   AF-A0A067MCK0-F1
#
_cell.length_a   1.000
_cell.length_b   1.000
_cell.length_c   1.000
_cell.angle_alpha   90.00
_cell.angle_beta   90.00
_cell.angle_gamma   90.00
#
_symmetry.space_group_name_H-M   'P 1'
#
loop_
_entity.id
_entity.type
_entity.pdbx_description
1 polymer ?
#
loop_
_entity_poly.entity_id
_entity_poly.type
_entity_poly.pdbx_seq_one_letter_code
_entity_poly.pdbx_strand_id
1 'polypeptide(L)'
;LTQFTARSLHRTRLHSSVTFATLFLLNCLKRCFPAARSSFDHCLFILASMIASKIICDDTYSNKSWCVVVQGMFLLREINQMEREMCVYLE
;
A
#
# COMPACT_ATOMS: atom_id res chain seq x y z
N LEU A 1 -6.35 -5.41 -11.75
CA LEU A 1 -6.42 -4.45 -10.64
C LEU A 1 -7.68 -4.63 -9.77
N THR A 2 -8.89 -4.50 -10.32
CA THR A 2 -10.17 -4.60 -9.59
C THR A 2 -10.38 -5.89 -8.79
N GLN A 3 -10.08 -7.07 -9.35
CA GLN A 3 -10.16 -8.34 -8.61
C GLN A 3 -9.12 -8.46 -7.48
N PHE A 4 -7.93 -7.86 -7.66
CA PHE A 4 -6.89 -7.83 -6.64
C PHE A 4 -7.28 -6.90 -5.49
N THR A 5 -7.76 -5.69 -5.82
CA THR A 5 -8.29 -4.72 -4.86
C THR A 5 -9.45 -5.30 -4.06
N ALA A 6 -10.40 -5.98 -4.70
CA ALA A 6 -11.52 -6.63 -4.02
C ALA A 6 -11.07 -7.77 -3.09
N ARG A 7 -10.11 -8.62 -3.52
CA ARG A 7 -9.56 -9.69 -2.67
C ARG A 7 -8.75 -9.16 -1.48
N SER A 8 -7.95 -8.14 -1.69
CA SER A 8 -7.17 -7.50 -0.62
C SER A 8 -8.09 -6.84 0.40
N LEU A 9 -9.11 -6.09 -0.05
CA LEU A 9 -10.11 -5.48 0.84
C LEU A 9 -10.90 -6.52 1.64
N HIS A 10 -11.33 -7.60 0.99
CA HIS A 10 -12.02 -8.67 1.69
C HIS A 10 -11.12 -9.34 2.74
N ARG A 11 -9.83 -9.55 2.44
CA ARG A 11 -8.89 -10.21 3.35
C ARG A 11 -8.44 -9.33 4.51
N THR A 12 -8.29 -8.02 4.31
CA THR A 12 -7.71 -7.13 5.33
C THR A 12 -8.75 -6.61 6.33
N ARG A 13 -10.06 -6.72 6.05
CA ARG A 13 -11.15 -6.21 6.91
C ARG A 13 -10.92 -4.75 7.36
N LEU A 14 -10.25 -3.95 6.54
CA LEU A 14 -9.91 -2.58 6.90
C LEU A 14 -11.16 -1.71 6.93
N HIS A 15 -11.19 -0.77 7.86
CA HIS A 15 -12.28 0.20 7.98
C HIS A 15 -12.43 1.00 6.68
N SER A 16 -13.65 1.39 6.32
CA SER A 16 -13.94 2.08 5.05
C SER A 16 -13.08 3.33 4.84
N SER A 17 -12.74 4.06 5.92
CA SER A 17 -11.84 5.22 5.87
C SER A 17 -10.44 4.88 5.33
N VAL A 18 -9.89 3.72 5.72
CA VAL A 18 -8.59 3.24 5.23
C VAL A 18 -8.65 2.94 3.73
N THR A 19 -9.76 2.39 3.26
CA THR A 19 -9.98 2.10 1.84
C THR A 19 -10.01 3.38 1.00
N PHE A 20 -10.73 4.41 1.46
CA PHE A 20 -10.76 5.70 0.78
C PHE A 20 -9.40 6.38 0.75
N ALA A 21 -8.67 6.40 1.88
CA ALA A 21 -7.33 6.97 1.93
C ALA A 21 -6.33 6.21 1.05
N THR A 22 -6.45 4.88 0.98
CA THR A 22 -5.64 4.03 0.08
C THR A 22 -5.86 4.43 -1.39
N LEU A 23 -7.12 4.59 -1.81
CA LEU A 23 -7.44 4.97 -3.19
C LEU A 23 -6.96 6.40 -3.51
N PHE A 24 -7.10 7.32 -2.57
CA PHE A 24 -6.60 8.69 -2.70
C PHE A 24 -5.07 8.70 -2.87
N LEU A 25 -4.34 8.05 -1.97
CA LEU A 25 -2.89 7.93 -2.04
C LEU A 25 -2.44 7.24 -3.33
N LEU A 26 -3.11 6.16 -3.74
CA LEU A 26 -2.81 5.47 -5.00
C LEU A 26 -2.93 6.42 -6.21
N ASN A 27 -3.96 7.27 -6.23
CA ASN A 27 -4.15 8.23 -7.31
C ASN A 27 -3.04 9.29 -7.32
N CYS A 28 -2.63 9.80 -6.15
CA CYS A 28 -1.48 10.70 -6.03
C CYS A 28 -0.20 10.05 -6.55
N LEU A 29 0.05 8.80 -6.17
CA LEU A 29 1.25 8.07 -6.55
C LEU A 29 1.31 7.75 -8.04
N LYS A 30 0.19 7.36 -8.64
CA LYS A 30 0.12 7.16 -10.10
C LYS A 30 0.39 8.46 -10.87
N ARG A 31 0.05 9.61 -10.29
CA ARG A 31 0.36 10.92 -10.87
C ARG A 31 1.83 11.29 -10.73
N CYS A 32 2.49 10.90 -9.64
CA CYS A 32 3.92 11.11 -9.41
C CYS A 32 4.82 10.15 -10.21
N PHE A 33 4.34 8.92 -10.47
CA PHE A 33 5.11 7.88 -11.16
C PHE A 33 4.40 7.38 -12.44
N PRO A 34 4.23 8.23 -13.46
CA PRO A 34 3.50 7.85 -14.68
C PRO A 34 4.19 6.77 -15.53
N ALA A 35 5.48 6.51 -15.30
CA ALA A 35 6.28 5.50 -16.02
C ALA A 35 6.27 4.10 -15.36
N ALA A 36 5.54 3.94 -14.25
CA ALA A 36 5.50 2.70 -13.50
C ALA A 36 4.85 1.55 -14.31
N ARG A 37 5.61 0.48 -14.59
CA ARG A 37 5.14 -0.72 -15.30
C ARG A 37 3.94 -1.36 -14.59
N SER A 38 3.10 -2.09 -15.34
CA SER A 38 1.90 -2.80 -14.83
C SER A 38 2.11 -3.66 -13.58
N SER A 39 3.30 -4.17 -13.31
CA SER A 39 3.64 -4.89 -12.08
C SER A 39 3.76 -3.96 -10.86
N PHE A 40 4.21 -2.73 -11.05
CA PHE A 40 4.37 -1.69 -10.03
C PHE A 40 3.03 -1.15 -9.52
N ASP A 41 1.95 -1.29 -10.29
CA ASP A 41 0.60 -0.89 -9.91
C ASP A 41 0.05 -1.66 -8.69
N HIS A 42 0.36 -2.96 -8.60
CA HIS A 42 0.01 -3.78 -7.44
C HIS A 42 0.80 -3.34 -6.21
N CYS A 43 2.06 -3.00 -6.43
CA CYS A 43 3.00 -2.56 -5.41
C CYS A 43 2.59 -1.20 -4.84
N LEU A 44 2.22 -0.26 -5.72
CA LEU A 44 1.66 1.03 -5.35
C LEU A 44 0.37 0.89 -4.53
N PHE A 45 -0.50 -0.05 -4.90
CA PHE A 45 -1.73 -0.31 -4.14
C PHE A 45 -1.41 -0.81 -2.71
N ILE A 46 -0.47 -1.73 -2.58
CA ILE A 46 -0.04 -2.26 -1.28
C ILE A 46 0.62 -1.15 -0.45
N LEU A 47 1.52 -0.36 -1.03
CA LEU A 47 2.19 0.74 -0.33
C LEU A 47 1.20 1.79 0.15
N ALA A 48 0.26 2.19 -0.72
CA ALA A 48 -0.83 3.09 -0.36
C ALA A 48 -1.69 2.50 0.77
N SER A 49 -1.96 1.19 0.74
CA SER A 49 -2.73 0.50 1.79
C SER A 49 -1.99 0.48 3.12
N MET A 50 -0.69 0.23 3.10
CA MET A 50 0.17 0.22 4.29
C MET A 50 0.22 1.59 4.95
N ILE A 51 0.50 2.64 4.19
CA ILE A 51 0.57 4.02 4.70
C ILE A 51 -0.81 4.48 5.20
N ALA A 52 -1.87 4.26 4.41
CA ALA A 52 -3.23 4.60 4.82
C ALA A 52 -3.63 3.92 6.14
N SER A 53 -3.25 2.64 6.32
CA SER A 53 -3.53 1.93 7.56
C SER A 53 -2.80 2.56 8.75
N LYS A 54 -1.52 2.93 8.60
CA LYS A 54 -0.68 3.59 9.62
C LYS A 54 -1.16 4.98 10.00
N ILE A 55 -1.83 5.69 9.09
CA ILE A 55 -2.38 7.02 9.35
C ILE A 55 -3.71 6.95 10.11
N ILE A 56 -4.51 5.90 9.89
CA ILE A 56 -5.94 5.87 10.27
C ILE A 56 -6.23 4.89 11.42
N CYS A 57 -5.43 3.85 11.58
CA CYS A 57 -5.62 2.84 12.62
C CYS A 57 -4.46 2.91 13.63
N ASP A 58 -4.77 2.81 14.93
CA ASP A 58 -3.75 2.78 15.98
C ASP A 58 -3.04 1.42 16.04
N ASP A 59 -3.78 0.32 15.84
CA ASP A 59 -3.24 -1.04 15.75
C ASP A 59 -3.00 -1.43 14.29
N THR A 60 -1.79 -1.19 13.79
CA THR A 60 -1.43 -1.48 12.40
C THR A 60 -0.52 -2.67 12.23
N TYR A 61 -0.62 -3.31 11.07
CA TYR A 61 0.28 -4.39 10.69
C TYR A 61 1.71 -3.88 10.60
N SER A 62 2.63 -4.59 11.27
CA SER A 62 4.08 -4.37 11.11
C SER A 62 4.52 -4.57 9.66
N ASN A 63 5.66 -4.00 9.27
CA ASN A 63 6.22 -4.21 7.91
C ASN A 63 6.48 -5.69 7.61
N LYS A 64 6.79 -6.48 8.64
CA LYS A 64 6.92 -7.94 8.53
C LYS A 64 5.58 -8.62 8.23
N SER A 65 4.50 -8.14 8.84
CA SER A 65 3.14 -8.62 8.56
C SER A 65 2.72 -8.25 7.13
N TRP A 66 3.05 -7.05 6.66
CA TRP A 66 2.82 -6.65 5.26
C TRP A 66 3.57 -7.54 4.27
N CYS A 67 4.79 -7.97 4.58
CA CYS A 67 5.54 -8.94 3.78
C CYS A 67 4.77 -10.26 3.56
N VAL A 68 4.00 -10.70 4.57
CA VAL A 68 3.14 -11.89 4.48
C VAL A 68 1.88 -11.61 3.65
N VAL A 69 1.28 -10.43 3.82
CA VAL A 69 0.09 -9.99 3.06
C VAL A 69 0.39 -9.96 1.55
N VAL A 70 1.59 -9.52 1.17
CA VAL A 70 2.03 -9.49 -0.23
C VAL A 70 2.56 -10.84 -0.75
N GLN A 71 2.42 -11.92 0.02
CA GLN A 71 2.84 -13.27 -0.38
C GLN A 71 4.31 -13.37 -0.83
N GLY A 72 5.20 -12.60 -0.19
CA GLY A 72 6.62 -12.60 -0.55
C GLY A 72 6.96 -11.95 -1.89
N MET A 73 6.03 -11.16 -2.48
CA MET A 73 6.34 -10.33 -3.65
C MET A 73 7.45 -9.31 -3.39
N PHE A 74 7.70 -8.98 -2.13
CA PHE A 74 8.74 -8.06 -1.68
C PHE A 74 9.46 -8.61 -0.45
N LEU A 75 10.76 -8.34 -0.37
CA LEU A 75 11.56 -8.52 0.85
C LEU A 75 11.25 -7.42 1.86
N LEU A 76 11.42 -7.72 3.14
CA LEU A 76 11.24 -6.73 4.22
C LEU A 76 12.08 -5.46 4.01
N ARG A 77 13.30 -5.60 3.47
CA ARG A 77 14.17 -4.45 3.15
C ARG A 77 13.57 -3.56 2.08
N GLU A 78 12.94 -4.14 1.06
CA GLU A 78 12.30 -3.40 -0.02
C GLU A 78 11.05 -2.68 0.50
N ILE A 79 10.25 -3.34 1.35
CA ILE A 79 9.09 -2.71 2.00
C ILE A 79 9.52 -1.51 2.85
N ASN A 80 10.57 -1.66 3.66
CA ASN A 80 11.09 -0.57 4.48
C ASN A 80 11.62 0.60 3.62
N GLN A 81 12.31 0.29 2.52
CA GLN A 81 12.83 1.31 1.60
C GLN A 81 11.70 2.07 0.92
N MET A 82 10.71 1.34 0.39
CA MET A 82 9.55 1.93 -0.27
C MET A 82 8.73 2.78 0.70
N GLU A 83 8.54 2.35 1.95
CA GLU A 83 7.88 3.17 2.97
C GLU A 83 8.62 4.50 3.19
N ARG A 84 9.95 4.44 3.33
CA ARG A 84 10.77 5.61 3.61
C ARG A 84 10.73 6.62 2.47
N GLU A 85 10.86 6.14 1.24
CA GLU A 85 10.75 6.98 0.04
C GLU A 85 9.38 7.66 -0.01
N MET A 86 8.32 6.91 0.29
CA MET A 86 6.96 7.42 0.28
C MET A 86 6.68 8.46 1.36
N CYS A 87 7.24 8.31 2.56
CA CYS A 87 7.16 9.34 3.60
C CYS A 87 7.85 10.64 3.16
N VAL A 88 9.01 10.56 2.51
CA VAL A 88 9.71 11.75 1.98
C VAL A 88 8.90 12.47 0.89
N TYR A 89 8.09 11.73 0.11
CA TYR A 89 7.18 12.32 -0.87
C TYR A 89 5.91 12.96 -0.27
N LEU A 90 5.54 12.60 0.96
CA LEU A 90 4.31 13.04 1.63
C LEU A 90 4.55 14.17 2.64
N GLU A 91 5.81 14.51 2.95
CA GLU A 91 6.21 15.77 3.60
C GLU A 91 6.14 16.96 2.63
#